data_AF-H5WNN8-F1
#
_entry.id   AF-H5WNN8-F1
#
_cell.length_a   1.000
_cell.length_b   1.000
_cell.length_c   1.000
_cell.angle_alpha   90.00
_cell.angle_beta   90.00
_cell.angle_gamma   90.00
#
_symmetry.space_group_name_H-M   'P 1'
#
loop_
_entity.id
_entity.type
_entity.pdbx_description
1 polymer ?
#
loop_
_entity_poly.entity_id
_entity_poly.type
_entity_poly.pdbx_seq_one_letter_code
_entity_poly.pdbx_strand_id
1 'polypeptide(L)'
;MRAPRWPASIQKNQVGGKVMDSTDGQGLPSPQHDQVTHGAAPMHGAPALPSRRRWLSAGLKASPAVLSLAASPVLAWQCKTPSAHASANLSNRTYKTWPDNCTATSASWSSKFSGSATAKDACGTLLAYPTGCSSTTTCASLMGSGGTTTVKSLLATGTGWQKTLLTAMLNIKCTRVPSTCVTEATIAAMWAAGPAYQPSPGITWSKQQQVDYLHNNWIATVTAFGGTPPTA
;
A
#
# COMPACT_ATOMS: atom_id res chain seq x y z
N MET A 1 52.84 -15.42 29.53
CA MET A 1 51.45 -15.57 29.05
C MET A 1 50.62 -14.45 29.69
N ARG A 2 50.25 -13.42 28.92
CA ARG A 2 49.56 -12.21 29.42
C ARG A 2 48.08 -12.27 29.02
N ALA A 3 47.20 -12.12 30.01
CA ALA A 3 45.75 -12.01 29.80
C ALA A 3 45.37 -10.61 29.28
N PRO A 4 44.31 -10.48 28.45
CA PRO A 4 43.82 -9.18 28.01
C PRO A 4 42.91 -8.53 29.05
N ARG A 5 43.30 -7.32 29.48
CA ARG A 5 42.48 -6.33 30.20
C ARG A 5 41.48 -5.68 29.23
N TRP A 6 40.21 -5.66 29.59
CA TRP A 6 39.21 -4.77 29.00
C TRP A 6 38.80 -3.71 30.05
N PRO A 7 38.81 -2.41 29.74
CA PRO A 7 38.26 -1.40 30.63
C PRO A 7 36.76 -1.22 30.39
N ALA A 8 36.05 -1.13 31.52
CA ALA A 8 34.67 -0.74 31.66
C ALA A 8 34.46 0.73 31.25
N SER A 9 33.32 1.05 30.64
CA SER A 9 32.72 2.39 30.65
C SER A 9 31.23 2.28 30.32
N ILE A 10 30.41 2.19 31.36
CA ILE A 10 28.96 2.33 31.32
C ILE A 10 28.67 3.83 31.41
N GLN A 11 28.18 4.45 30.33
CA GLN A 11 27.51 5.74 30.42
C GLN A 11 26.00 5.53 30.58
N LYS A 12 25.50 5.82 31.78
CA LYS A 12 24.09 6.04 32.07
C LYS A 12 23.72 7.41 31.51
N ASN A 13 22.87 7.48 30.49
CA ASN A 13 22.27 8.74 30.07
C ASN A 13 20.91 8.92 30.72
N GLN A 14 20.77 10.09 31.34
CA GLN A 14 19.68 10.49 32.21
C GLN A 14 18.36 10.70 31.45
N VAL A 15 17.29 10.31 32.13
CA VAL A 15 15.89 10.53 31.77
C VAL A 15 15.54 11.99 32.10
N GLY A 16 15.42 12.82 31.07
CA GLY A 16 14.85 14.16 31.17
C GLY A 16 13.36 14.12 30.85
N GLY A 17 12.52 13.92 31.86
CA GLY A 17 11.08 14.05 31.76
C GLY A 17 10.69 15.52 31.62
N LYS A 18 10.06 15.89 30.50
CA LYS A 18 9.33 17.14 30.37
C LYS A 18 7.84 16.81 30.31
N VAL A 19 7.19 16.95 31.46
CA VAL A 19 5.73 16.99 31.59
C VAL A 19 5.28 18.26 30.85
N MET A 20 4.54 18.10 29.76
CA MET A 20 3.79 19.20 29.17
C MET A 20 2.35 19.10 29.60
N ASP A 21 1.91 20.26 30.07
CA ASP A 21 0.70 20.57 30.78
C ASP A 21 -0.55 20.37 29.92
N SER A 22 -1.62 20.02 30.60
CA SER A 22 -2.97 19.90 30.09
C SER A 22 -3.48 21.30 29.75
N THR A 23 -4.02 21.50 28.55
CA THR A 23 -4.86 22.68 28.28
C THR A 23 -6.04 22.29 27.43
N ASP A 24 -7.16 22.84 27.88
CA ASP A 24 -8.53 22.49 27.61
C ASP A 24 -8.98 22.61 26.15
N GLY A 25 -9.89 21.70 25.81
CA GLY A 25 -11.20 21.96 25.22
C GLY A 25 -11.33 23.09 24.20
N GLN A 26 -11.70 22.71 22.96
CA GLN A 26 -12.87 23.29 22.30
C GLN A 26 -13.59 22.21 21.49
N GLY A 27 -14.86 22.00 21.84
CA GLY A 27 -15.78 21.14 21.11
C GLY A 27 -16.14 21.78 19.76
N LEU A 28 -16.02 21.00 18.70
CA LEU A 28 -16.53 21.36 17.38
C LEU A 28 -18.06 21.18 17.37
N PRO A 29 -18.83 22.18 16.93
CA PRO A 29 -20.27 22.02 16.75
C PRO A 29 -20.55 21.03 15.61
N SER A 30 -21.47 20.11 15.88
CA SER A 30 -22.01 19.17 14.91
C SER A 30 -22.74 19.91 13.79
N PRO A 31 -22.62 19.49 12.52
CA PRO A 31 -23.46 20.01 11.44
C PRO A 31 -24.89 19.51 11.66
N GLN A 32 -25.82 20.43 11.93
CA GLN A 32 -27.24 20.15 11.91
C GLN A 32 -27.65 19.88 10.46
N HIS A 33 -28.11 18.66 10.21
CA HIS A 33 -28.69 18.27 8.95
C HIS A 33 -30.14 18.76 8.93
N ASP A 34 -30.39 19.86 8.20
CA ASP A 34 -31.76 20.33 7.93
C ASP A 34 -32.54 19.20 7.25
N GLN A 35 -33.60 18.75 7.90
CA GLN A 35 -34.63 17.92 7.29
C GLN A 35 -35.66 18.84 6.66
N VAL A 36 -35.70 18.86 5.32
CA VAL A 36 -36.79 19.48 4.58
C VAL A 36 -38.00 18.54 4.64
N THR A 37 -38.92 18.86 5.55
CA THR A 37 -40.23 18.24 5.68
C THR A 37 -41.17 18.83 4.63
N HIS A 38 -41.50 18.09 3.57
CA HIS A 38 -42.58 18.47 2.66
C HIS A 38 -43.89 17.86 3.16
N GLY A 39 -44.74 18.72 3.72
CA GLY A 39 -46.10 18.40 4.13
C GLY A 39 -46.97 18.04 2.93
N ALA A 40 -47.81 17.02 3.12
CA ALA A 40 -48.91 16.66 2.24
C ALA A 40 -50.23 17.18 2.84
N ALA A 41 -51.08 17.77 2.00
CA ALA A 41 -52.54 17.79 2.17
C ALA A 41 -53.26 18.36 0.91
N PRO A 42 -54.56 18.04 0.72
CA PRO A 42 -55.14 17.71 -0.59
C PRO A 42 -56.25 18.68 -1.05
N MET A 43 -56.58 18.72 -2.35
CA MET A 43 -57.93 19.05 -2.91
C MET A 43 -58.02 18.52 -4.35
N HIS A 44 -58.86 17.51 -4.63
CA HIS A 44 -60.26 17.58 -5.10
C HIS A 44 -60.50 18.19 -6.50
N GLY A 45 -60.74 17.29 -7.48
CA GLY A 45 -61.87 17.38 -8.42
C GLY A 45 -61.74 18.22 -9.69
N ALA A 46 -61.35 17.60 -10.81
CA ALA A 46 -61.75 18.03 -12.14
C ALA A 46 -61.85 16.82 -13.11
N PRO A 47 -62.81 16.80 -14.05
CA PRO A 47 -63.27 15.60 -14.76
C PRO A 47 -62.33 15.14 -15.88
N ALA A 48 -62.23 13.81 -16.02
CA ALA A 48 -61.48 13.13 -17.07
C ALA A 48 -62.16 13.28 -18.44
N LEU A 49 -61.39 13.71 -19.45
CA LEU A 49 -61.73 13.57 -20.85
C LEU A 49 -60.77 12.57 -21.53
N PRO A 50 -61.28 11.65 -22.37
CA PRO A 50 -60.48 10.58 -22.95
C PRO A 50 -59.76 11.10 -24.21
N SER A 51 -58.45 11.27 -24.15
CA SER A 51 -57.67 11.67 -25.33
C SER A 51 -56.44 10.80 -25.54
N ARG A 52 -56.59 9.92 -26.52
CA ARG A 52 -55.59 9.22 -27.36
C ARG A 52 -54.16 9.16 -26.82
N ARG A 53 -53.84 7.97 -26.33
CA ARG A 53 -52.52 7.37 -26.15
C ARG A 53 -51.56 7.71 -27.31
N ARG A 54 -50.83 8.83 -27.20
CA ARG A 54 -49.73 9.17 -28.12
C ARG A 54 -48.49 8.38 -27.72
N TRP A 55 -48.22 7.37 -28.53
CA TRP A 55 -46.96 6.65 -28.57
C TRP A 55 -45.84 7.54 -29.09
N LEU A 56 -44.68 7.43 -28.41
CA LEU A 56 -43.30 7.57 -28.90
C LEU A 56 -43.00 8.68 -29.91
N SER A 57 -42.33 9.75 -29.45
CA SER A 57 -41.13 10.34 -30.09
C SER A 57 -40.84 11.73 -29.51
N ALA A 58 -39.54 12.04 -29.33
CA ALA A 58 -38.98 13.33 -28.90
C ALA A 58 -38.97 13.60 -27.37
N GLY A 59 -37.85 13.26 -26.73
CA GLY A 59 -37.59 13.73 -25.35
C GLY A 59 -36.41 13.12 -24.58
N LEU A 60 -35.54 12.29 -25.17
CA LEU A 60 -34.31 11.84 -24.50
C LEU A 60 -33.13 12.73 -24.91
N LYS A 61 -32.99 13.87 -24.23
CA LYS A 61 -31.73 14.61 -24.13
C LYS A 61 -31.34 14.65 -22.65
N ALA A 62 -30.17 14.08 -22.35
CA ALA A 62 -29.45 14.05 -21.05
C ALA A 62 -30.14 13.20 -19.96
N SER A 63 -29.59 12.10 -19.43
CA SER A 63 -28.19 11.70 -19.28
C SER A 63 -28.08 10.17 -19.17
N PRO A 64 -27.23 9.49 -19.96
CA PRO A 64 -26.84 8.12 -19.65
C PRO A 64 -25.75 8.17 -18.57
N ALA A 65 -26.13 8.34 -17.31
CA ALA A 65 -25.18 8.44 -16.20
C ALA A 65 -25.53 7.48 -15.05
N VAL A 66 -25.99 6.25 -15.31
CA VAL A 66 -26.20 5.26 -14.24
C VAL A 66 -25.96 3.79 -14.68
N LEU A 67 -24.98 3.50 -15.54
CA LEU A 67 -24.61 2.10 -15.86
C LEU A 67 -23.10 1.81 -15.85
N SER A 68 -22.32 2.57 -15.06
CA SER A 68 -20.88 2.33 -14.87
C SER A 68 -20.50 2.03 -13.41
N LEU A 69 -21.39 1.41 -12.62
CA LEU A 69 -21.06 0.94 -11.26
C LEU A 69 -21.19 -0.59 -11.20
N ALA A 70 -20.12 -1.30 -11.54
CA ALA A 70 -19.75 -2.65 -11.04
C ALA A 70 -18.76 -3.36 -11.95
N ALA A 71 -18.36 -2.78 -13.09
CA ALA A 71 -17.16 -3.24 -13.77
C ALA A 71 -15.96 -2.80 -12.93
N SER A 72 -15.58 -3.61 -11.93
CA SER A 72 -14.26 -3.50 -11.32
C SER A 72 -13.27 -3.66 -12.47
N PRO A 73 -12.62 -2.59 -12.97
CA PRO A 73 -11.67 -2.77 -14.03
C PRO A 73 -10.64 -3.75 -13.51
N VAL A 74 -10.33 -4.80 -14.28
CA VAL A 74 -9.34 -5.84 -13.93
C VAL A 74 -7.96 -5.22 -13.60
N LEU A 75 -7.78 -3.93 -13.91
CA LEU A 75 -6.61 -3.11 -13.61
C LEU A 75 -6.69 -2.32 -12.28
N ALA A 76 -7.85 -2.19 -11.63
CA ALA A 76 -7.93 -1.65 -10.27
C ALA A 76 -7.68 -2.77 -9.24
N TRP A 77 -6.56 -3.48 -9.38
CA TRP A 77 -5.94 -4.22 -8.27
C TRP A 77 -5.25 -3.24 -7.31
N GLN A 78 -5.88 -2.10 -7.07
CA GLN A 78 -5.48 -1.21 -6.00
C GLN A 78 -6.01 -1.84 -4.73
N CYS A 79 -5.08 -2.36 -3.94
CA CYS A 79 -5.24 -2.70 -2.52
C CYS A 79 -6.01 -1.70 -1.68
N LYS A 80 -6.10 -0.48 -2.19
CA LYS A 80 -6.74 0.66 -1.57
C LYS A 80 -7.99 0.97 -2.37
N THR A 81 -9.07 1.28 -1.67
CA THR A 81 -10.24 1.83 -2.32
C THR A 81 -9.85 3.09 -3.09
N PRO A 82 -10.39 3.35 -4.29
CA PRO A 82 -10.10 4.57 -5.05
C PRO A 82 -10.28 5.86 -4.23
N SER A 83 -11.21 5.84 -3.26
CA SER A 83 -11.44 6.91 -2.28
C SER A 83 -10.26 7.15 -1.33
N ALA A 84 -9.46 6.14 -1.00
CA ALA A 84 -8.28 6.27 -0.16
C ALA A 84 -7.15 7.03 -0.88
N HIS A 85 -7.01 6.86 -2.20
CA HIS A 85 -6.03 7.63 -2.98
C HIS A 85 -6.42 9.10 -3.14
N ALA A 86 -7.69 9.36 -3.46
CA ALA A 86 -8.18 10.75 -3.58
C ALA A 86 -8.10 11.47 -2.23
N SER A 87 -8.51 10.84 -1.14
CA SER A 87 -8.42 11.44 0.21
C SER A 87 -6.98 11.63 0.69
N ALA A 88 -6.05 10.72 0.36
CA ALA A 88 -4.64 10.89 0.71
C ALA A 88 -4.02 12.12 0.00
N ASN A 89 -4.33 12.34 -1.28
CA ASN A 89 -3.85 13.52 -2.01
C ASN A 89 -4.56 14.82 -1.61
N LEU A 90 -5.87 14.77 -1.29
CA LEU A 90 -6.65 15.96 -0.96
C LEU A 90 -6.50 16.42 0.49
N SER A 91 -6.12 15.55 1.42
CA SER A 91 -6.17 15.88 2.84
C SER A 91 -5.02 16.77 3.35
N ASN A 92 -4.07 17.18 2.49
CA ASN A 92 -2.87 17.96 2.86
C ASN A 92 -2.26 17.51 4.20
N ARG A 93 -2.32 16.19 4.47
CA ARG A 93 -1.86 15.63 5.73
C ARG A 93 -0.34 15.59 5.69
N THR A 94 0.28 16.60 6.30
CA THR A 94 1.68 16.56 6.75
C THR A 94 1.93 15.46 7.79
N TYR A 95 0.87 14.92 8.38
CA TYR A 95 0.95 13.76 9.27
C TYR A 95 1.00 12.46 8.46
N LYS A 96 2.19 11.85 8.51
CA LYS A 96 2.57 10.46 8.21
C LYS A 96 1.67 9.48 8.99
N THR A 97 0.38 9.47 8.68
CA THR A 97 -0.60 8.57 9.29
C THR A 97 -0.49 7.23 8.57
N TRP A 98 0.15 6.30 9.27
CA TRP A 98 0.32 4.87 8.98
C TRP A 98 -0.99 4.21 8.49
N PRO A 99 -0.93 3.12 7.68
CA PRO A 99 0.20 2.20 7.47
C PRO A 99 0.80 2.22 6.05
N ASP A 100 0.34 3.10 5.18
CA ASP A 100 0.49 2.87 3.75
C ASP A 100 1.93 2.95 3.24
N ASN A 101 2.76 3.79 3.84
CA ASN A 101 4.11 4.14 3.37
C ASN A 101 5.24 3.55 4.24
N CYS A 102 4.94 2.55 5.08
CA CYS A 102 5.91 1.96 6.00
C CYS A 102 6.54 0.65 5.49
N THR A 103 6.46 0.41 4.18
CA THR A 103 7.21 -0.69 3.57
C THR A 103 8.70 -0.40 3.63
N ALA A 104 9.49 -1.44 3.88
CA ALA A 104 10.93 -1.31 3.84
C ALA A 104 11.41 -1.30 2.39
N THR A 105 12.43 -0.49 2.15
CA THR A 105 13.07 -0.39 0.84
C THR A 105 14.03 -1.56 0.62
N SER A 106 14.43 -1.80 -0.62
CA SER A 106 15.48 -2.76 -0.95
C SER A 106 16.80 -2.44 -0.22
N ALA A 107 17.12 -1.16 -0.04
CA ALA A 107 18.29 -0.70 0.72
C ALA A 107 18.17 -1.01 2.21
N SER A 108 16.99 -0.78 2.81
CA SER A 108 16.72 -1.11 4.21
C SER A 108 16.88 -2.61 4.46
N TRP A 109 16.34 -3.45 3.58
CA TRP A 109 16.51 -4.90 3.66
C TRP A 109 17.96 -5.32 3.44
N SER A 110 18.64 -4.76 2.43
CA SER A 110 20.06 -5.04 2.18
C SER A 110 20.93 -4.73 3.42
N SER A 111 20.69 -3.59 4.07
CA SER A 111 21.34 -3.22 5.33
C SER A 111 21.03 -4.22 6.45
N LYS A 112 19.76 -4.61 6.61
CA LYS A 112 19.34 -5.58 7.63
C LYS A 112 20.03 -6.93 7.44
N PHE A 113 20.00 -7.48 6.22
CA PHE A 113 20.64 -8.76 5.87
C PHE A 113 22.17 -8.70 5.94
N SER A 114 22.75 -7.51 5.89
CA SER A 114 24.18 -7.27 6.13
C SER A 114 24.55 -7.22 7.61
N GLY A 115 23.59 -7.38 8.52
CA GLY A 115 23.81 -7.42 9.97
C GLY A 115 23.53 -6.10 10.69
N SER A 116 22.96 -5.10 10.01
CA SER A 116 22.63 -3.84 10.66
C SER A 116 21.49 -4.02 11.67
N ALA A 117 21.78 -3.76 12.94
CA ALA A 117 20.79 -3.68 14.01
C ALA A 117 19.91 -2.42 13.91
N THR A 118 20.34 -1.42 13.13
CA THR A 118 19.70 -0.11 13.00
C THR A 118 18.94 0.07 11.70
N ALA A 119 18.82 -0.98 10.88
CA ALA A 119 18.02 -0.93 9.65
C ALA A 119 16.56 -0.59 9.99
N LYS A 120 16.04 0.44 9.32
CA LYS A 120 14.68 0.96 9.52
C LYS A 120 13.86 0.88 8.25
N ASP A 121 12.56 0.74 8.40
CA ASP A 121 11.61 0.96 7.31
C ASP A 121 11.51 2.45 6.95
N ALA A 122 10.69 2.77 5.94
CA ALA A 122 10.43 4.15 5.53
C ALA A 122 9.74 5.00 6.63
N CYS A 123 9.17 4.37 7.66
CA CYS A 123 8.57 5.03 8.81
C CYS A 123 9.52 5.23 9.99
N GLY A 124 10.75 4.71 9.92
CA GLY A 124 11.74 4.83 10.96
C GLY A 124 11.68 3.72 12.01
N THR A 125 10.82 2.72 11.85
CA THR A 125 10.71 1.57 12.76
C THR A 125 11.79 0.56 12.42
N LEU A 126 12.43 0.00 13.46
CA LEU A 126 13.47 -1.01 13.29
C LEU A 126 12.91 -2.25 12.60
N LEU A 127 13.67 -2.76 11.63
CA LEU A 127 13.34 -3.99 10.93
C LEU A 127 13.75 -5.20 11.75
N ALA A 128 12.80 -6.10 11.98
CA ALA A 128 13.07 -7.48 12.39
C ALA A 128 13.18 -8.37 11.16
N TYR A 129 13.91 -9.49 11.28
CA TYR A 129 13.81 -10.53 10.26
C TYR A 129 12.41 -11.13 10.31
N PRO A 130 11.79 -11.44 9.15
CA PRO A 130 10.61 -12.29 9.14
C PRO A 130 10.94 -13.66 9.75
N THR A 131 9.94 -14.33 10.33
CA THR A 131 10.10 -15.68 10.90
C THR A 131 10.71 -16.62 9.87
N GLY A 132 11.78 -17.34 10.24
CA GLY A 132 12.51 -18.25 9.35
C GLY A 132 13.50 -17.58 8.38
N CYS A 133 13.63 -16.25 8.41
CA CYS A 133 14.63 -15.51 7.63
C CYS A 133 15.85 -15.14 8.46
N SER A 134 17.03 -15.17 7.84
CA SER A 134 18.31 -14.76 8.41
C SER A 134 19.25 -14.27 7.31
N SER A 135 20.46 -13.80 7.67
CA SER A 135 21.46 -13.34 6.69
C SER A 135 21.92 -14.43 5.70
N THR A 136 21.69 -15.70 6.01
CA THR A 136 22.06 -16.86 5.16
C THR A 136 20.87 -17.40 4.36
N THR A 137 19.67 -16.83 4.50
CA THR A 137 18.48 -17.29 3.75
C THR A 137 18.74 -17.22 2.25
N THR A 138 18.48 -18.34 1.57
CA THR A 138 18.57 -18.48 0.12
C THR A 138 17.28 -18.04 -0.56
N CYS A 139 17.36 -17.65 -1.83
CA CYS A 139 16.17 -17.31 -2.60
C CYS A 139 15.28 -18.52 -2.81
N ALA A 140 15.84 -19.73 -2.96
CA ALA A 140 15.04 -20.96 -3.01
C ALA A 140 14.20 -21.17 -1.74
N SER A 141 14.76 -20.92 -0.56
CA SER A 141 13.99 -21.02 0.70
C SER A 141 12.93 -19.94 0.84
N LEU A 142 13.18 -18.74 0.31
CA LEU A 142 12.26 -17.60 0.45
C LEU A 142 11.12 -17.61 -0.58
N MET A 143 11.44 -17.97 -1.83
CA MET A 143 10.56 -17.86 -3.00
C MET A 143 10.10 -19.22 -3.55
N GLY A 144 10.56 -20.33 -2.96
CA GLY A 144 10.37 -21.68 -3.49
C GLY A 144 11.20 -22.01 -4.74
N SER A 145 12.00 -21.06 -5.24
CA SER A 145 12.85 -21.20 -6.43
C SER A 145 13.98 -20.15 -6.45
N GLY A 146 14.99 -20.30 -7.31
CA GLY A 146 16.10 -19.33 -7.42
C GLY A 146 17.46 -19.80 -6.92
N GLY A 147 17.67 -21.11 -6.74
CA GLY A 147 18.97 -21.71 -6.46
C GLY A 147 19.56 -21.38 -5.08
N THR A 148 20.88 -21.51 -4.96
CA THR A 148 21.64 -21.34 -3.69
C THR A 148 22.00 -19.89 -3.39
N THR A 149 21.70 -18.95 -4.29
CA THR A 149 22.03 -17.53 -4.10
C THR A 149 21.30 -16.97 -2.90
N THR A 150 22.04 -16.28 -2.02
CA THR A 150 21.46 -15.69 -0.82
C THR A 150 20.65 -14.44 -1.14
N VAL A 151 19.59 -14.20 -0.34
CA VAL A 151 18.77 -12.98 -0.42
C VAL A 151 19.65 -11.74 -0.25
N LYS A 152 20.63 -11.80 0.67
CA LYS A 152 21.64 -10.75 0.86
C LYS A 152 22.38 -10.39 -0.44
N SER A 153 22.88 -11.40 -1.15
CA SER A 153 23.63 -11.20 -2.39
C SER A 153 22.76 -10.52 -3.45
N LEU A 154 21.54 -11.01 -3.67
CA LEU A 154 20.65 -10.44 -4.68
C LEU A 154 20.11 -9.06 -4.32
N LEU A 155 19.87 -8.77 -3.04
CA LEU A 155 19.53 -7.41 -2.59
C LEU A 155 20.68 -6.41 -2.81
N ALA A 156 21.94 -6.87 -2.82
CA ALA A 156 23.10 -6.02 -3.10
C ALA A 156 23.35 -5.87 -4.61
N THR A 157 23.48 -6.98 -5.34
CA THR A 157 23.99 -7.00 -6.73
C THR A 157 22.94 -7.37 -7.77
N GLY A 158 21.75 -7.78 -7.36
CA GLY A 158 20.68 -8.20 -8.28
C GLY A 158 20.15 -7.08 -9.18
N THR A 159 19.41 -7.49 -10.20
CA THR A 159 18.68 -6.58 -11.08
C THR A 159 17.60 -5.80 -10.32
N GLY A 160 17.16 -4.65 -10.84
CA GLY A 160 16.07 -3.87 -10.25
C GLY A 160 14.81 -4.71 -10.00
N TRP A 161 14.41 -5.51 -10.99
CA TRP A 161 13.28 -6.44 -10.87
C TRP A 161 13.46 -7.48 -9.74
N GLN A 162 14.64 -8.11 -9.62
CA GLN A 162 14.91 -9.07 -8.54
C GLN A 162 14.84 -8.41 -7.16
N LYS A 163 15.44 -7.22 -7.03
CA LYS A 163 15.42 -6.45 -5.78
C LYS A 163 13.99 -6.08 -5.39
N THR A 164 13.16 -5.65 -6.35
CA THR A 164 11.76 -5.30 -6.11
C THR A 164 10.93 -6.50 -5.65
N LEU A 165 11.05 -7.67 -6.31
CA LEU A 165 10.32 -8.87 -5.89
C LEU A 165 10.76 -9.39 -4.51
N LEU A 166 12.06 -9.42 -4.24
CA LEU A 166 12.56 -9.82 -2.92
C LEU A 166 12.09 -8.87 -1.82
N THR A 167 12.11 -7.57 -2.10
CA THR A 167 11.59 -6.54 -1.19
C THR A 167 10.11 -6.74 -0.92
N ALA A 168 9.30 -6.98 -1.96
CA ALA A 168 7.88 -7.27 -1.83
C ALA A 168 7.62 -8.51 -0.95
N MET A 169 8.31 -9.62 -1.22
CA MET A 169 8.17 -10.85 -0.45
C MET A 169 8.50 -10.64 1.03
N LEU A 170 9.60 -9.94 1.33
CA LEU A 170 10.00 -9.64 2.70
C LEU A 170 9.00 -8.70 3.41
N ASN A 171 8.45 -7.71 2.71
CA ASN A 171 7.43 -6.81 3.25
C ASN A 171 6.12 -7.56 3.57
N ILE A 172 5.69 -8.48 2.70
CA ILE A 172 4.52 -9.35 2.95
C ILE A 172 4.75 -10.23 4.19
N LYS A 173 5.91 -10.90 4.27
CA LYS A 173 6.25 -11.78 5.40
C LYS A 173 6.36 -11.06 6.75
N CYS A 174 6.74 -9.78 6.74
CA CYS A 174 6.74 -8.94 7.95
C CYS A 174 5.38 -8.29 8.26
N THR A 175 4.30 -8.76 7.65
CA THR A 175 2.92 -8.26 7.83
C THR A 175 2.80 -6.76 7.56
N ARG A 176 3.63 -6.21 6.68
CA ARG A 176 3.61 -4.78 6.30
C ARG A 176 2.70 -4.50 5.11
N VAL A 177 2.20 -5.55 4.46
CA VAL A 177 1.31 -5.49 3.31
C VAL A 177 0.10 -6.38 3.63
N PRO A 178 -1.14 -5.89 3.47
CA PRO A 178 -2.32 -6.71 3.64
C PRO A 178 -2.29 -7.92 2.71
N SER A 179 -2.54 -9.12 3.22
CA SER A 179 -2.54 -10.36 2.43
C SER A 179 -3.67 -10.44 1.40
N THR A 180 -4.67 -9.56 1.51
CA THR A 180 -5.81 -9.43 0.58
C THR A 180 -5.41 -8.89 -0.80
N CYS A 181 -4.22 -8.30 -0.90
CA CYS A 181 -3.71 -7.63 -2.08
C CYS A 181 -2.92 -8.54 -3.01
N VAL A 182 -1.82 -9.02 -2.44
CA VAL A 182 -0.77 -9.74 -3.11
C VAL A 182 -0.27 -10.74 -2.10
N THR A 183 -0.35 -12.00 -2.46
CA THR A 183 0.06 -13.09 -1.60
C THR A 183 1.52 -13.44 -1.84
N GLU A 184 2.14 -14.15 -0.91
CA GLU A 184 3.46 -14.73 -1.12
C GLU A 184 3.50 -15.60 -2.39
N ALA A 185 2.44 -16.39 -2.62
CA ALA A 185 2.33 -17.25 -3.80
C ALA A 185 2.33 -16.43 -5.11
N THR A 186 1.69 -15.27 -5.12
CA THR A 186 1.70 -14.35 -6.27
C THR A 186 3.11 -13.86 -6.58
N ILE A 187 3.86 -13.43 -5.56
CA ILE A 187 5.25 -12.96 -5.75
C ILE A 187 6.19 -14.11 -6.16
N ALA A 188 6.00 -15.31 -5.59
CA ALA A 188 6.72 -16.50 -6.00
C ALA A 188 6.44 -16.89 -7.46
N ALA A 189 5.18 -16.78 -7.90
CA ALA A 189 4.80 -17.02 -9.29
C ALA A 189 5.41 -15.97 -10.25
N MET A 190 5.42 -14.69 -9.89
CA MET A 190 6.13 -13.64 -10.67
C MET A 190 7.62 -13.97 -10.81
N TRP A 191 8.26 -14.40 -9.72
CA TRP A 191 9.68 -14.77 -9.73
C TRP A 191 9.96 -15.98 -10.61
N ALA A 192 9.17 -17.04 -10.48
CA ALA A 192 9.34 -18.29 -11.23
C ALA A 192 9.09 -18.10 -12.73
N ALA A 193 8.05 -17.34 -13.10
CA ALA A 193 7.68 -17.11 -14.49
C ALA A 193 8.54 -16.03 -15.17
N GLY A 194 9.12 -15.10 -14.40
CA GLY A 194 9.92 -14.01 -14.94
C GLY A 194 9.12 -13.18 -15.96
N PRO A 195 9.60 -12.99 -17.20
CA PRO A 195 8.87 -12.22 -18.22
C PRO A 195 7.61 -12.93 -18.75
N ALA A 196 7.40 -14.21 -18.43
CA ALA A 196 6.24 -14.99 -18.84
C ALA A 196 5.12 -15.01 -17.79
N TYR A 197 5.20 -14.17 -16.76
CA TYR A 197 4.17 -14.12 -15.73
C TYR A 197 2.82 -13.67 -16.32
N GLN A 198 1.78 -14.45 -16.05
CA GLN A 198 0.41 -14.16 -16.46
C GLN A 198 -0.49 -13.99 -15.24
N PRO A 199 -0.85 -12.76 -14.83
CA PRO A 199 -1.82 -12.56 -13.75
C PRO A 199 -3.24 -13.00 -14.14
N SER A 200 -3.51 -13.12 -15.45
CA SER A 200 -4.76 -13.62 -16.00
C SER A 200 -4.47 -14.35 -17.31
N PRO A 201 -5.23 -15.41 -17.66
CA PRO A 201 -5.01 -16.16 -18.89
C PRO A 201 -4.96 -15.24 -20.12
N GLY A 202 -3.91 -15.37 -20.92
CA GLY A 202 -3.74 -14.59 -22.15
C GLY A 202 -3.17 -13.18 -21.97
N ILE A 203 -2.96 -12.70 -20.73
CA ILE A 203 -2.29 -11.43 -20.45
C ILE A 203 -0.93 -11.72 -19.84
N THR A 204 0.15 -11.37 -20.54
CA THR A 204 1.52 -11.52 -20.03
C THR A 204 2.06 -10.18 -19.56
N TRP A 205 2.68 -10.15 -18.37
CA TRP A 205 3.34 -8.97 -17.84
C TRP A 205 4.85 -9.03 -18.04
N SER A 206 5.40 -7.97 -18.62
CA SER A 206 6.83 -7.73 -18.64
C SER A 206 7.39 -7.54 -17.22
N LYS A 207 8.71 -7.71 -17.05
CA LYS A 207 9.38 -7.43 -15.77
C LYS A 207 9.14 -6.00 -15.29
N GLN A 208 9.07 -5.02 -16.20
CA GLN A 208 8.80 -3.64 -15.85
C GLN A 208 7.37 -3.45 -15.36
N GLN A 209 6.39 -4.06 -16.02
CA GLN A 209 4.98 -4.00 -15.56
C GLN A 209 4.81 -4.63 -14.16
N GLN A 210 5.55 -5.71 -13.86
CA GLN A 210 5.57 -6.29 -12.51
C GLN A 210 6.16 -5.32 -11.48
N VAL A 211 7.27 -4.65 -11.83
CA VAL A 211 7.91 -3.64 -10.98
C VAL A 211 6.98 -2.45 -10.74
N ASP A 212 6.38 -1.90 -11.79
CA ASP A 212 5.44 -0.79 -11.73
C ASP A 212 4.21 -1.15 -10.90
N TYR A 213 3.68 -2.36 -11.08
CA TYR A 213 2.57 -2.86 -10.28
C TYR A 213 2.91 -2.87 -8.78
N LEU A 214 4.08 -3.40 -8.40
CA LEU A 214 4.48 -3.47 -6.99
C LEU A 214 4.79 -2.09 -6.39
N HIS A 215 5.33 -1.17 -7.19
CA HIS A 215 5.58 0.21 -6.76
C HIS A 215 4.31 1.03 -6.63
N ASN A 216 3.41 0.96 -7.62
CA ASN A 216 2.16 1.72 -7.62
C ASN A 216 1.21 1.27 -6.48
N ASN A 217 1.34 0.02 -6.03
CA ASN A 217 0.61 -0.51 -4.88
C ASN A 217 1.36 -0.40 -3.55
N TRP A 218 2.53 0.26 -3.54
CA TRP A 218 3.36 0.54 -2.36
C TRP A 218 3.86 -0.72 -1.63
N ILE A 219 3.89 -1.86 -2.33
CA ILE A 219 4.31 -3.17 -1.81
C ILE A 219 5.83 -3.24 -1.70
N ALA A 220 6.52 -2.65 -2.68
CA ALA A 220 7.97 -2.47 -2.67
C ALA A 220 8.28 -1.01 -2.99
N THR A 221 9.29 -0.44 -2.35
CA THR A 221 9.74 0.94 -2.58
C THR A 221 11.24 0.96 -2.88
N VAL A 222 11.65 1.74 -3.90
CA VAL A 222 13.05 1.80 -4.34
C VAL A 222 13.85 2.85 -3.55
N THR A 223 13.18 3.90 -3.08
CA THR A 223 13.83 5.07 -2.46
C THR A 223 13.08 5.47 -1.20
N ALA A 224 13.83 5.83 -0.15
CA ALA A 224 13.26 6.59 0.95
C ALA A 224 12.66 7.89 0.37
N PHE A 225 11.48 8.29 0.86
CA PHE A 225 10.59 9.34 0.34
C PHE A 225 11.17 10.77 0.21
N GLY A 226 12.50 10.94 0.17
CA GLY A 226 13.18 12.21 -0.10
C GLY A 226 13.48 12.49 -1.59
N GLY A 227 13.21 11.53 -2.49
CA GLY A 227 13.27 11.75 -3.94
C GLY A 227 11.87 12.00 -4.48
N THR A 228 11.72 13.06 -5.28
CA THR A 228 10.47 13.40 -5.97
C THR A 228 9.92 12.15 -6.69
N PRO A 229 8.65 11.76 -6.48
CA PRO A 229 8.07 10.60 -7.16
C PRO A 229 8.12 10.81 -8.69
N PRO A 230 8.28 9.73 -9.48
CA PRO A 230 8.20 9.83 -10.93
C PRO A 230 6.82 10.36 -11.32
N THR A 231 6.80 11.48 -12.05
CA THR A 231 5.59 11.98 -12.71
C THR A 231 5.20 10.99 -13.80
N ALA A 232 3.98 10.48 -13.72
CA ALA A 232 3.37 9.60 -14.72
C ALA A 232 3.15 10.32 -16.06
#